data_AF-A0A399EUC3-F1
#
_entry.id   AF-A0A399EUC3-F1
#
_cell.length_a   1.000
_cell.length_b   1.000
_cell.length_c   1.000
_cell.angle_alpha   90.00
_cell.angle_beta   90.00
_cell.angle_gamma   90.00
#
_symmetry.space_group_name_H-M   'P 1'
#
loop_
_entity.id
_entity.type
_entity.pdbx_description
1 polymer ?
#
loop_
_entity_poly.entity_id
_entity_poly.type
_entity_poly.pdbx_seq_one_letter_code
_entity_poly.pdbx_strand_id
1 'polypeptide(L)'
;MARTWKATAITLALAIGSLSLAAPAKVELEGKLLLERADKTQQSYTRSGGSPLSLSLEPGDRACVTQGRARLIYGNRVFTLQAPKACFEVARPRSFWDKLVQACQDVGVCQREAEAAFAKPARSRGESGGAPALYVPEFFDLPTLRLPIAGERYPKVLKLLDAQGKEIYREEIARKDLEGAYSLPADKLRLASRVQVKSTDNTFFYEAPVLWVQGEWLGLPTLRERGLSLFLGQSLSYAPAAYSYFLASGDVQLAQTLERQIRESFAGTAR
;
A
#
# COMPACT_ATOMS: atom_id res chain seq x y z
N MET A 1 -60.23 -41.88 13.29
CA MET A 1 -59.47 -41.50 12.09
C MET A 1 -59.65 -40.00 11.90
N ALA A 2 -58.82 -39.15 12.50
CA ALA A 2 -57.53 -38.66 11.99
C ALA A 2 -57.68 -37.63 10.84
N ARG A 3 -57.53 -36.33 11.17
CA ARG A 3 -56.65 -35.37 10.46
C ARG A 3 -56.76 -33.97 11.10
N THR A 4 -55.94 -33.75 12.13
CA THR A 4 -55.62 -32.40 12.62
C THR A 4 -54.57 -31.78 11.70
N TRP A 5 -54.91 -30.68 11.04
CA TRP A 5 -53.98 -29.87 10.27
C TRP A 5 -53.11 -29.06 11.23
N LYS A 6 -51.79 -29.30 11.24
CA LYS A 6 -50.83 -28.44 11.93
C LYS A 6 -50.30 -27.41 10.93
N ALA A 7 -50.66 -26.15 11.15
CA ALA A 7 -49.99 -25.01 10.54
C ALA A 7 -48.60 -24.87 11.19
N THR A 8 -47.55 -25.16 10.44
CA THR A 8 -46.17 -24.89 10.86
C THR A 8 -45.81 -23.50 10.38
N ALA A 9 -45.89 -22.51 11.28
CA ALA A 9 -45.32 -21.20 11.06
C ALA A 9 -43.79 -21.33 11.00
N ILE A 10 -43.21 -21.11 9.83
CA ILE A 10 -41.76 -21.01 9.65
C ILE A 10 -41.36 -19.61 10.07
N THR A 11 -40.87 -19.48 11.30
CA THR A 11 -40.25 -18.26 11.80
C THR A 11 -38.90 -18.11 11.09
N LEU A 12 -38.85 -17.29 10.05
CA LEU A 12 -37.63 -16.90 9.35
C LEU A 12 -36.84 -15.96 10.29
N ALA A 13 -35.97 -16.53 11.13
CA ALA A 13 -35.00 -15.74 11.88
C ALA A 13 -33.97 -15.16 10.92
N LEU A 14 -34.18 -13.91 10.51
CA LEU A 14 -33.14 -13.09 9.87
C LEU A 14 -31.99 -12.93 10.87
N ALA A 15 -30.95 -13.73 10.69
CA ALA A 15 -29.65 -13.51 11.28
C ALA A 15 -29.06 -12.21 10.70
N ILE A 16 -29.27 -11.10 11.39
CA ILE A 16 -28.50 -9.87 11.21
C ILE A 16 -27.10 -10.15 11.79
N GLY A 17 -26.30 -10.87 11.01
CA GLY A 17 -24.91 -11.18 11.32
C GLY A 17 -24.07 -9.91 11.23
N SER A 18 -23.78 -9.32 12.38
CA SER A 18 -22.66 -8.43 12.67
C SER A 18 -22.32 -7.40 11.57
N LEU A 19 -22.96 -6.23 11.67
CA LEU A 19 -22.28 -4.98 11.35
C LEU A 19 -21.11 -4.87 12.34
N SER A 20 -19.96 -5.45 11.99
CA SER A 20 -18.68 -5.11 12.59
C SER A 20 -18.46 -3.63 12.30
N LEU A 21 -18.93 -2.78 13.22
CA LEU A 21 -18.58 -1.37 13.26
C LEU A 21 -17.06 -1.35 13.30
N ALA A 22 -16.45 -0.85 12.22
CA ALA A 22 -15.02 -0.62 12.20
C ALA A 22 -14.68 0.20 13.45
N ALA A 23 -13.67 -0.25 14.20
CA ALA A 23 -13.32 0.40 15.45
C ALA A 23 -13.04 1.89 15.19
N PRO A 24 -13.56 2.81 16.01
CA PRO A 24 -13.31 4.23 15.81
C PRO A 24 -11.81 4.48 15.86
N ALA A 25 -11.28 5.05 14.78
CA ALA A 25 -9.88 5.41 14.65
C ALA A 25 -9.74 6.92 14.85
N LYS A 26 -8.85 7.33 15.75
CA LYS A 26 -8.55 8.74 16.02
C LYS A 26 -7.05 8.97 16.05
N VAL A 27 -6.62 10.13 15.56
CA VAL A 27 -5.23 10.56 15.63
C VAL A 27 -5.14 11.88 16.38
N GLU A 28 -4.29 11.92 17.39
CA GLU A 28 -3.89 13.12 18.11
C GLU A 28 -2.52 13.56 17.59
N LEU A 29 -2.49 14.68 16.86
CA LEU A 29 -1.30 15.15 16.15
C LEU A 29 -0.56 16.26 16.91
N GLU A 30 0.75 16.08 17.05
CA GLU A 30 1.73 17.07 17.46
C GLU A 30 2.83 17.19 16.39
N GLY A 31 2.55 17.91 15.31
CA GLY A 31 3.46 18.05 14.17
C GLY A 31 2.73 18.13 12.84
N LYS A 32 3.25 17.45 11.81
CA LYS A 32 2.68 17.43 10.46
C LYS A 32 2.28 16.01 10.06
N LEU A 33 1.09 15.88 9.49
CA LEU A 33 0.50 14.63 9.04
C LEU A 33 -0.08 14.76 7.64
N LEU A 34 0.18 13.77 6.80
CA LEU A 34 -0.49 13.58 5.53
C LEU A 34 -1.56 12.50 5.71
N LEU A 35 -2.81 12.85 5.42
CA LEU A 35 -3.96 11.94 5.45
C LEU A 35 -4.36 11.63 4.00
N GLU A 36 -4.28 10.37 3.62
CA GLU A 36 -4.84 9.85 2.37
C GLU A 36 -6.15 9.14 2.70
N ARG A 37 -7.25 9.60 2.12
CA ARG A 37 -8.56 8.98 2.29
C ARG A 37 -8.72 7.75 1.41
N ALA A 38 -9.73 6.92 1.71
CA ALA A 38 -10.04 5.73 0.92
C ALA A 38 -10.26 6.01 -0.58
N ASP A 39 -10.74 7.21 -0.95
CA ASP A 39 -10.95 7.70 -2.32
C ASP A 39 -9.70 8.32 -2.98
N LYS A 40 -8.55 8.23 -2.31
CA LYS A 40 -7.24 8.75 -2.71
C LYS A 40 -7.11 10.28 -2.65
N THR A 41 -8.06 10.97 -2.04
CA THR A 41 -7.87 12.39 -1.72
C THR A 41 -6.80 12.52 -0.62
N GLN A 42 -5.88 13.47 -0.81
CA GLN A 42 -4.80 13.73 0.14
C GLN A 42 -4.99 15.09 0.82
N GLN A 43 -4.82 15.12 2.14
CA GLN A 43 -4.96 16.30 2.97
C GLN A 43 -3.77 16.42 3.92
N SER A 44 -3.10 17.58 3.95
CA SER A 44 -2.01 17.85 4.89
C SER A 44 -2.52 18.63 6.09
N TYR A 45 -2.22 18.14 7.28
CA TYR A 45 -2.53 18.78 8.56
C TYR A 45 -1.24 19.17 9.27
N THR A 46 -1.23 20.35 9.87
CA THR A 46 -0.09 20.86 10.64
C THR A 46 -0.59 21.39 11.97
N ARG A 47 0.09 21.00 13.05
CA ARG A 47 -0.14 21.49 14.42
C ARG A 47 1.20 21.88 15.05
N SER A 48 1.37 23.17 15.31
CA SER A 48 2.52 23.74 16.01
C SER A 48 2.09 24.31 17.37
N GLY A 49 2.27 23.53 18.44
CA GLY A 49 1.96 23.94 19.82
C GLY A 49 0.47 23.89 20.20
N GLY A 50 0.19 23.97 21.50
CA GLY A 50 -1.15 23.87 22.08
C GLY A 50 -1.68 22.42 22.17
N SER A 51 -2.98 22.26 22.45
CA SER A 51 -3.62 20.94 22.52
C SER A 51 -3.46 20.16 21.21
N PRO A 52 -3.28 18.83 21.24
CA PRO A 52 -3.18 18.00 20.04
C PRO A 52 -4.37 18.17 19.10
N LEU A 53 -4.12 18.17 17.79
CA LEU A 53 -5.19 18.17 16.80
C LEU A 53 -5.77 16.75 16.71
N SER A 54 -7.06 16.59 17.03
CA SER A 54 -7.75 15.31 16.95
C SER A 54 -8.44 15.15 15.60
N LEU A 55 -8.07 14.11 14.85
CA LEU A 55 -8.64 13.75 13.55
C LEU A 55 -9.35 12.40 13.67
N SER A 56 -10.57 12.29 13.15
CA SER A 56 -11.24 10.99 13.00
C SER A 56 -10.84 10.37 11.67
N LEU A 57 -10.48 9.09 11.71
CA LEU A 57 -10.13 8.31 10.53
C LEU A 57 -11.24 7.31 10.23
N GLU A 58 -11.48 7.13 8.94
CA GLU A 58 -12.43 6.14 8.42
C GLU A 58 -11.71 4.88 7.93
N PRO A 59 -12.43 3.75 7.76
CA PRO A 59 -11.82 2.54 7.23
C PRO A 59 -11.19 2.75 5.86
N GLY A 60 -9.93 2.34 5.70
CA GLY A 60 -9.16 2.56 4.49
C GLY A 60 -8.45 3.91 4.41
N ASP A 61 -8.61 4.79 5.41
CA ASP A 61 -7.77 5.97 5.55
C ASP A 61 -6.35 5.58 5.95
N ARG A 62 -5.37 6.34 5.42
CA ARG A 62 -3.96 6.22 5.78
C ARG A 62 -3.43 7.54 6.32
N ALA A 63 -2.85 7.48 7.51
CA ALA A 63 -2.24 8.61 8.19
C ALA A 63 -0.72 8.44 8.24
N CYS A 64 0.02 9.36 7.64
CA CYS A 64 1.48 9.38 7.62
C CYS A 64 2.02 10.61 8.33
N VAL A 65 2.77 10.42 9.43
CA VAL A 65 3.42 11.50 10.16
C VAL A 65 4.70 11.91 9.42
N THR A 66 4.72 13.14 8.93
CA THR A 66 5.84 13.71 8.16
C THR A 66 6.76 14.58 9.01
N GLN A 67 6.28 15.10 10.14
CA GLN A 67 7.07 15.83 11.12
C GLN A 67 6.49 15.65 12.53
N GLY A 68 7.34 15.56 13.55
CA GLY A 68 6.89 15.43 14.94
C GLY A 68 6.36 14.04 15.27
N ARG A 69 5.29 13.97 16.05
CA ARG A 69 4.68 12.72 16.52
C ARG A 69 3.16 12.77 16.44
N ALA A 70 2.54 11.59 16.35
CA ALA A 70 1.12 11.45 16.49
C ALA A 70 0.80 10.22 17.35
N ARG A 71 -0.24 10.34 18.17
CA ARG A 71 -0.81 9.23 18.93
C ARG A 71 -2.06 8.76 18.22
N LEU A 72 -2.06 7.51 17.75
CA LEU A 72 -3.18 6.91 17.07
C LEU A 72 -3.91 5.97 18.02
N ILE A 73 -5.21 6.18 18.18
CA ILE A 73 -6.09 5.37 19.01
C ILE A 73 -7.00 4.59 18.05
N TYR A 74 -6.91 3.27 18.09
CA TYR A 74 -7.71 2.39 17.23
C TYR A 74 -8.29 1.24 18.06
N GLY A 75 -9.60 1.28 18.27
CA GLY A 75 -10.25 0.37 19.22
C GLY A 75 -9.67 0.53 20.63
N ASN A 76 -9.14 -0.56 21.19
CA ASN A 76 -8.48 -0.57 22.49
C ASN A 76 -6.95 -0.40 22.42
N ARG A 77 -6.39 -0.18 21.22
CA ARG A 77 -4.95 -0.04 21.02
C ARG A 77 -4.55 1.40 20.82
N VAL A 78 -3.32 1.69 21.23
CA VAL A 78 -2.68 2.99 21.06
C VAL A 78 -1.34 2.77 20.39
N PHE A 79 -1.13 3.44 19.26
CA PHE A 79 0.11 3.42 18.50
C PHE A 79 0.77 4.81 18.58
N THR A 80 2.09 4.84 18.72
CA THR A 80 2.87 6.08 18.63
C THR A 80 3.54 6.11 17.28
N LEU A 81 3.13 7.06 16.44
CA LEU A 81 3.70 7.30 15.13
C LEU A 81 4.69 8.45 15.24
N GLN A 82 5.94 8.25 14.82
CA GLN A 82 6.97 9.29 14.83
C GLN A 82 7.60 9.45 13.45
N ALA A 83 7.75 10.71 13.02
CA ALA A 83 8.46 11.03 11.79
C ALA A 83 9.92 10.50 11.84
N PRO A 84 10.55 10.20 10.68
CA PRO A 84 10.07 10.43 9.32
C PRO A 84 9.30 9.25 8.69
N LYS A 85 9.10 8.13 9.39
CA LYS A 85 8.53 6.91 8.81
C LYS A 85 7.50 6.25 9.72
N ALA A 86 6.37 6.93 9.90
CA ALA A 86 5.26 6.30 10.60
C ALA A 86 3.97 6.56 9.83
N CYS A 87 3.61 5.57 9.03
CA CYS A 87 2.31 5.50 8.38
C CYS A 87 1.47 4.43 9.07
N PHE A 88 0.19 4.71 9.26
CA PHE A 88 -0.79 3.76 9.73
C PHE A 88 -1.98 3.74 8.77
N GLU A 89 -2.47 2.56 8.44
CA GLU A 89 -3.67 2.37 7.63
C GLU A 89 -4.77 1.73 8.49
N VAL A 90 -5.95 2.37 8.48
CA VAL A 90 -7.12 1.85 9.18
C VAL A 90 -7.68 0.66 8.42
N ALA A 91 -7.83 -0.47 9.11
CA ALA A 91 -8.33 -1.68 8.49
C ALA A 91 -9.69 -1.47 7.85
N ARG A 92 -9.84 -1.98 6.63
CA ARG A 92 -11.15 -2.05 5.97
C ARG A 92 -11.97 -3.19 6.58
N PRO A 93 -13.31 -3.07 6.66
CA PRO A 93 -14.16 -4.13 7.20
C PRO A 93 -13.95 -5.44 6.43
N ARG A 94 -14.02 -6.57 7.12
CA ARG A 94 -13.86 -7.89 6.47
C ARG A 94 -14.83 -8.09 5.30
N SER A 95 -16.07 -7.60 5.43
CA SER A 95 -17.08 -7.68 4.36
C SER A 95 -16.69 -6.90 3.09
N PHE A 96 -15.92 -5.81 3.21
CA PHE A 96 -15.37 -5.11 2.05
C PHE A 96 -14.34 -5.99 1.34
N TRP A 97 -13.47 -6.63 2.11
CA TRP A 97 -12.48 -7.57 1.60
C TRP A 97 -13.12 -8.79 0.93
N ASP A 98 -14.09 -9.41 1.58
CA ASP A 98 -14.80 -10.58 1.02
C ASP A 98 -15.47 -10.23 -0.31
N LYS A 99 -16.07 -9.04 -0.43
CA LYS A 99 -16.64 -8.54 -1.69
C LYS A 99 -15.58 -8.33 -2.78
N LEU A 100 -14.43 -7.75 -2.44
CA LEU A 100 -13.33 -7.56 -3.38
C LEU A 100 -12.75 -8.88 -3.87
N VAL A 101 -12.52 -9.83 -2.95
CA VAL A 101 -12.04 -11.17 -3.28
C VAL A 101 -13.06 -11.90 -4.15
N GLN A 102 -14.35 -11.78 -3.83
CA GLN A 102 -15.44 -12.34 -4.64
C GLN A 102 -15.46 -11.74 -6.04
N ALA A 103 -15.28 -10.43 -6.19
CA ALA A 103 -15.14 -9.78 -7.50
C ALA A 103 -13.91 -10.30 -8.27
N CYS A 104 -12.84 -10.67 -7.56
CA CYS A 104 -11.61 -11.23 -8.11
C CYS A 104 -11.58 -12.76 -8.25
N GLN A 105 -12.74 -13.43 -8.25
CA GLN A 105 -12.80 -14.86 -8.62
C GLN A 105 -12.41 -15.09 -10.10
N ASP A 106 -12.75 -14.13 -10.96
CA ASP A 106 -12.34 -14.09 -12.36
C ASP A 106 -11.15 -13.13 -12.51
N VAL A 107 -10.06 -13.62 -13.12
CA VAL A 107 -8.83 -12.84 -13.30
C VAL A 107 -9.07 -11.60 -14.17
N GLY A 108 -9.91 -11.70 -15.21
CA GLY A 108 -10.25 -10.59 -16.09
C GLY A 108 -11.13 -9.53 -15.42
N VAL A 109 -12.00 -9.91 -14.49
CA VAL A 109 -12.70 -8.95 -13.60
C VAL A 109 -11.69 -8.27 -12.68
N CYS A 110 -10.81 -9.05 -12.05
CA CYS A 110 -9.82 -8.54 -11.12
C CYS A 110 -8.86 -7.51 -11.77
N GLN A 111 -8.42 -7.80 -12.99
CA GLN A 111 -7.59 -6.89 -13.78
C GLN A 111 -8.32 -5.58 -14.08
N ARG A 112 -9.58 -5.64 -14.50
CA ARG A 112 -10.37 -4.43 -14.81
C ARG A 112 -10.59 -3.55 -13.59
N GLU A 113 -10.91 -4.13 -12.44
CA GLU A 113 -11.07 -3.40 -11.19
C GLU A 113 -9.77 -2.69 -10.78
N ALA A 114 -8.63 -3.36 -10.94
CA ALA A 114 -7.34 -2.76 -10.65
C ALA A 114 -6.93 -1.70 -11.67
N GLU A 115 -7.14 -1.94 -12.97
CA GLU A 115 -6.89 -0.94 -14.00
C GLU A 115 -7.73 0.32 -13.76
N ALA A 116 -9.00 0.17 -13.38
CA ALA A 116 -9.86 1.29 -13.00
C ALA A 116 -9.34 2.04 -11.76
N ALA A 117 -8.87 1.29 -10.75
CA ALA A 117 -8.28 1.84 -9.53
C ALA A 117 -7.01 2.67 -9.78
N PHE A 118 -6.18 2.25 -10.73
CA PHE A 118 -4.92 2.91 -11.09
C PHE A 118 -5.03 3.82 -12.32
N ALA A 119 -6.23 3.97 -12.91
CA ALA A 119 -6.47 4.73 -14.13
C ALA A 119 -6.13 6.23 -14.00
N LYS A 120 -6.03 6.76 -12.78
CA LYS A 120 -5.50 8.11 -12.56
C LYS A 120 -3.98 8.04 -12.54
N PRO A 121 -3.29 8.51 -13.60
CA PRO A 121 -1.83 8.52 -13.59
C PRO A 121 -1.34 9.36 -12.40
N ALA A 122 -0.42 8.80 -11.61
CA ALA A 122 0.35 9.56 -10.64
C ALA A 122 1.27 10.52 -11.42
N ARG A 123 0.72 11.61 -11.94
CA ARG A 123 1.47 12.58 -12.72
C ARG A 123 2.38 13.35 -11.78
N SER A 124 3.68 13.08 -11.88
CA SER A 124 4.73 13.94 -11.32
C SER A 124 4.72 15.28 -12.07
N ARG A 125 3.95 16.24 -11.55
CA ARG A 125 4.18 17.68 -11.72
C ARG A 125 3.77 18.35 -10.40
N GLY A 126 4.65 19.19 -9.83
CA GLY A 126 4.44 19.88 -8.56
C GLY A 126 3.12 20.69 -8.51
N GLU A 127 2.57 21.07 -7.37
CA GLU A 127 3.19 21.51 -6.10
C GLU A 127 3.13 20.49 -4.95
N SER A 128 2.79 19.23 -5.23
CA SER A 128 2.89 18.10 -4.29
C SER A 128 3.39 16.79 -4.96
N GLY A 129 3.90 16.90 -6.21
CA GLY A 129 4.07 15.79 -7.15
C GLY A 129 5.48 15.17 -7.23
N GLY A 130 5.83 14.33 -6.24
CA GLY A 130 6.94 13.37 -6.32
C GLY A 130 6.52 12.04 -6.96
N ALA A 131 7.48 11.16 -7.23
CA ALA A 131 7.16 9.77 -7.59
C ALA A 131 6.38 9.09 -6.45
N PRO A 132 5.51 8.09 -6.73
CA PRO A 132 4.77 7.40 -5.67
C PRO A 132 5.72 6.87 -4.60
N ALA A 133 5.35 7.03 -3.32
CA ALA A 133 6.11 6.41 -2.24
C ALA A 133 6.14 4.89 -2.40
N LEU A 134 7.21 4.23 -1.95
CA LEU A 134 7.27 2.78 -1.86
C LEU A 134 6.66 2.36 -0.51
N TYR A 135 5.39 1.96 -0.52
CA TYR A 135 4.74 1.42 0.67
C TYR A 135 5.02 -0.07 0.80
N VAL A 136 5.45 -0.44 2.00
CA VAL A 136 5.68 -1.83 2.38
C VAL A 136 4.78 -2.10 3.59
N PRO A 137 3.80 -3.01 3.51
CA PRO A 137 2.98 -3.31 4.67
C PRO A 137 3.83 -4.00 5.74
N GLU A 138 3.50 -3.81 7.01
CA GLU A 138 4.21 -4.43 8.14
C GLU A 138 4.26 -5.97 8.05
N PHE A 139 3.21 -6.59 7.49
CA PHE A 139 3.17 -8.04 7.29
C PHE A 139 4.03 -8.55 6.13
N PHE A 140 4.72 -7.67 5.38
CA PHE A 140 5.55 -8.10 4.25
C PHE A 140 6.66 -9.05 4.70
N ASP A 141 6.60 -10.28 4.22
CA ASP A 141 7.39 -11.41 4.73
C ASP A 141 8.21 -12.14 3.66
N LEU A 142 8.18 -11.66 2.41
CA LEU A 142 9.08 -12.18 1.37
C LEU A 142 10.52 -11.71 1.61
N PRO A 143 11.53 -12.52 1.24
CA PRO A 143 12.94 -12.16 1.40
C PRO A 143 13.34 -10.97 0.52
N THR A 144 12.66 -10.77 -0.60
CA THR A 144 12.93 -9.71 -1.57
C THR A 144 11.64 -9.03 -2.01
N LEU A 145 11.71 -7.71 -2.16
CA LEU A 145 10.70 -6.92 -2.86
C LEU A 145 11.19 -6.65 -4.28
N ARG A 146 10.34 -6.92 -5.27
CA ARG A 146 10.61 -6.73 -6.69
C ARG A 146 10.08 -5.38 -7.15
N LEU A 147 10.94 -4.56 -7.74
CA LEU A 147 10.61 -3.20 -8.17
C LEU A 147 10.90 -3.01 -9.67
N PRO A 148 9.90 -3.20 -10.56
CA PRO A 148 10.07 -3.00 -11.99
C PRO A 148 9.94 -1.51 -12.36
N ILE A 149 11.07 -0.82 -12.53
CA ILE A 149 11.08 0.60 -12.93
C ILE A 149 11.36 0.72 -14.44
N ALA A 150 10.54 1.52 -15.13
CA ALA A 150 10.71 1.81 -16.54
C ALA A 150 12.01 2.55 -16.84
N GLY A 151 12.46 2.47 -18.08
CA GLY A 151 13.53 3.32 -18.61
C GLY A 151 14.34 2.56 -19.65
N GLU A 152 14.21 3.02 -20.88
CA GLU A 152 15.03 2.59 -22.00
C GLU A 152 16.20 3.56 -22.07
N ARG A 153 17.43 3.09 -21.77
CA ARG A 153 18.66 3.47 -22.53
C ARG A 153 20.01 3.13 -21.88
N TYR A 154 20.14 2.94 -20.56
CA TYR A 154 21.47 2.77 -19.94
C TYR A 154 21.46 1.81 -18.76
N PRO A 155 22.63 1.27 -18.34
CA PRO A 155 22.75 0.62 -17.04
C PRO A 155 22.25 1.56 -15.95
N LYS A 156 21.45 1.01 -15.04
CA LYS A 156 20.81 1.76 -13.99
C LYS A 156 21.31 1.26 -12.64
N VAL A 157 21.61 2.21 -11.77
CA VAL A 157 22.02 1.95 -10.39
C VAL A 157 20.83 2.24 -9.50
N LEU A 158 20.35 1.21 -8.80
CA LEU A 158 19.44 1.39 -7.68
C LEU A 158 20.25 1.52 -6.40
N LYS A 159 19.84 2.46 -5.55
CA LYS A 159 20.39 2.68 -4.21
C LYS A 159 19.27 2.71 -3.19
N LEU A 160 19.50 2.07 -2.04
CA LEU A 160 18.73 2.34 -0.83
C LEU A 160 19.56 3.22 0.09
N LEU A 161 18.93 4.27 0.59
CA LEU A 161 19.54 5.25 1.48
C LEU A 161 18.89 5.17 2.86
N ASP A 162 19.66 5.29 3.94
CA ASP A 162 19.15 5.41 5.30
C ASP A 162 18.56 6.81 5.59
N ALA A 163 18.15 7.09 6.82
CA ALA A 163 17.54 8.36 7.21
C ALA A 163 18.51 9.55 7.11
N GLN A 164 19.81 9.30 7.17
CA GLN A 164 20.88 10.29 7.03
C GLN A 164 21.29 10.49 5.56
N GLY A 165 20.72 9.71 4.64
CA GLY A 165 21.04 9.75 3.22
C GLY A 165 22.28 8.93 2.84
N LYS A 166 22.82 8.10 3.74
CA LYS A 166 23.94 7.20 3.46
C LYS A 166 23.45 5.97 2.70
N GLU A 167 24.22 5.56 1.71
CA GLU A 167 23.99 4.33 0.94
C GLU A 167 24.15 3.09 1.84
N ILE A 168 23.10 2.27 1.90
CA ILE A 168 23.08 1.01 2.67
C ILE A 168 22.95 -0.22 1.77
N TYR A 169 22.58 -0.01 0.50
CA TYR A 169 22.47 -1.04 -0.52
C TYR A 169 22.58 -0.43 -1.90
N ARG A 170 23.19 -1.18 -2.82
CA ARG A 170 23.34 -0.82 -4.23
C ARG A 170 23.14 -2.06 -5.09
N GLU A 171 22.39 -1.91 -6.16
CA GLU A 171 22.19 -2.93 -7.20
C GLU A 171 22.39 -2.27 -8.56
N GLU A 172 23.19 -2.90 -9.41
CA GLU A 172 23.41 -2.46 -10.79
C GLU A 172 22.87 -3.54 -11.73
N ILE A 173 21.97 -3.14 -12.63
CA ILE A 173 21.44 -4.03 -13.65
C ILE A 173 22.18 -3.75 -14.96
N ALA A 174 22.93 -4.75 -15.45
CA ALA A 174 23.60 -4.68 -16.74
C ALA A 174 22.58 -4.85 -17.89
N ARG A 175 22.90 -4.29 -19.06
CA ARG A 175 22.03 -4.19 -20.26
C ARG A 175 21.32 -5.49 -20.70
N LYS A 176 21.81 -6.68 -20.30
CA LYS A 176 21.22 -7.98 -20.68
C LYS A 176 20.13 -8.48 -19.72
N ASP A 177 20.04 -7.90 -18.53
CA ASP A 177 19.04 -8.26 -17.51
C ASP A 177 17.86 -7.28 -17.51
N LEU A 178 17.72 -6.45 -18.55
CA LEU A 178 16.74 -5.35 -18.68
C LEU A 178 15.27 -5.79 -18.71
N GLU A 179 14.99 -7.10 -18.70
CA GLU A 179 13.65 -7.64 -18.47
C GLU A 179 13.29 -7.71 -16.96
N GLY A 180 14.26 -7.58 -16.06
CA GLY A 180 14.10 -7.81 -14.63
C GLY A 180 13.73 -6.59 -13.79
N ALA A 181 12.84 -6.80 -12.84
CA ALA A 181 12.65 -5.91 -11.69
C ALA A 181 13.89 -5.93 -10.77
N TYR A 182 14.19 -4.80 -10.12
CA TYR A 182 15.21 -4.76 -9.06
C TYR A 182 14.84 -5.68 -7.90
N SER A 183 15.84 -6.27 -7.25
CA SER A 183 15.66 -7.20 -6.14
C SER A 183 16.07 -6.54 -4.84
N LEU A 184 15.12 -5.88 -4.16
CA LEU A 184 15.40 -5.20 -2.90
C LEU A 184 15.37 -6.20 -1.74
N PRO A 185 16.49 -6.48 -1.05
CA PRO A 185 16.47 -7.36 0.11
C PRO A 185 15.64 -6.73 1.23
N ALA A 186 14.71 -7.51 1.80
CA ALA A 186 13.77 -7.00 2.80
C ALA A 186 14.47 -6.50 4.08
N ASP A 187 15.59 -7.12 4.47
CA ASP A 187 16.42 -6.69 5.60
C ASP A 187 17.01 -5.28 5.37
N LYS A 188 17.47 -4.99 4.16
CA LYS A 188 17.96 -3.65 3.78
C LYS A 188 16.81 -2.65 3.67
N LEU A 189 15.68 -3.08 3.12
CA LEU A 189 14.49 -2.23 2.95
C LEU A 189 13.90 -1.76 4.30
N ARG A 190 14.01 -2.56 5.36
CA ARG A 190 13.64 -2.16 6.73
C ARG A 190 14.45 -0.97 7.26
N LEU A 191 15.71 -0.87 6.84
CA LEU A 191 16.61 0.22 7.24
C LEU A 191 16.50 1.43 6.29
N ALA A 192 16.07 1.21 5.05
CA ALA A 192 15.99 2.23 4.00
C ALA A 192 14.91 3.30 4.30
N SER A 193 15.28 4.57 4.20
CA SER A 193 14.34 5.72 4.20
C SER A 193 13.91 6.15 2.82
N ARG A 194 14.74 5.88 1.83
CA ARG A 194 14.55 6.36 0.46
C ARG A 194 15.16 5.37 -0.50
N VAL A 195 14.50 5.23 -1.64
CA VAL A 195 14.97 4.48 -2.80
C VAL A 195 15.28 5.48 -3.91
N GLN A 196 16.40 5.29 -4.59
CA GLN A 196 16.83 6.09 -5.73
C GLN A 196 17.23 5.17 -6.88
N VAL A 197 16.76 5.47 -8.08
CA VAL A 197 17.21 4.82 -9.32
C VAL A 197 17.74 5.88 -10.25
N LYS A 198 18.99 5.70 -10.66
CA LYS A 198 19.72 6.62 -11.55
C LYS A 198 20.31 5.88 -12.73
N SER A 199 20.47 6.57 -13.85
CA SER A 199 21.39 6.14 -14.92
C SER A 199 22.83 6.52 -14.55
N THR A 200 23.78 5.95 -15.29
CA THR A 200 25.21 6.27 -15.20
C THR A 200 25.55 7.73 -15.52
N ASP A 201 24.69 8.44 -16.27
CA ASP A 201 24.79 9.88 -16.54
C ASP A 201 24.18 10.75 -15.41
N ASN A 202 23.85 10.14 -14.26
CA ASN A 202 23.20 10.75 -13.11
C ASN A 202 21.75 11.23 -13.30
N THR A 203 21.10 10.94 -14.43
CA THR A 203 19.66 11.19 -14.58
C THR A 203 18.86 10.34 -13.61
N PHE A 204 17.92 10.96 -12.88
CA PHE A 204 17.04 10.27 -11.93
C PHE A 204 15.81 9.70 -12.65
N PHE A 205 15.57 8.41 -12.46
CA PHE A 205 14.39 7.69 -12.97
C PHE A 205 13.35 7.46 -11.90
N TYR A 206 13.74 7.43 -10.63
CA TYR A 206 12.81 7.24 -9.54
C TYR A 206 13.50 7.68 -8.26
N GLU A 207 12.83 8.51 -7.49
CA GLU A 207 13.25 8.87 -6.15
C GLU A 207 12.02 9.02 -5.27
N ALA A 208 11.92 8.20 -4.24
CA ALA A 208 10.76 8.18 -3.37
C ALA A 208 11.10 7.69 -1.96
N PRO A 209 10.35 8.13 -0.95
CA PRO A 209 10.49 7.57 0.40
C PRO A 209 10.06 6.10 0.43
N VAL A 210 10.72 5.33 1.28
CA VAL A 210 10.33 3.96 1.66
C VAL A 210 9.58 4.07 2.98
N LEU A 211 8.31 3.68 2.99
CA LEU A 211 7.45 3.82 4.17
C LEU A 211 6.85 2.47 4.54
N TRP A 212 7.17 2.01 5.75
CA TRP A 212 6.55 0.84 6.34
C TRP A 212 5.21 1.24 6.96
N VAL A 213 4.15 0.57 6.53
CA VAL A 213 2.78 0.93 6.93
C VAL A 213 2.30 -0.08 7.98
N GLN A 214 2.04 0.44 9.18
CA GLN A 214 1.40 -0.31 10.25
C GLN A 214 -0.11 -0.35 10.05
N GLY A 215 -0.77 -1.36 10.59
CA GLY A 215 -2.21 -1.48 10.49
C GLY A 215 -2.73 -2.78 11.07
N GLU A 216 -4.03 -2.86 11.27
CA GLU A 216 -4.66 -4.17 11.47
C GLU A 216 -4.89 -4.81 10.10
N TRP A 217 -4.05 -5.80 9.82
CA TRP A 217 -4.14 -6.56 8.60
C TRP A 217 -5.01 -7.80 8.85
N LEU A 218 -5.84 -8.14 7.87
CA LEU A 218 -6.51 -9.44 7.91
C LEU A 218 -5.43 -10.54 7.97
N GLY A 219 -5.69 -11.59 8.74
CA GLY A 219 -4.88 -12.80 8.66
C GLY A 219 -5.10 -13.44 7.29
N LEU A 220 -4.24 -13.12 6.32
CA LEU A 220 -4.31 -13.61 4.95
C LEU A 220 -3.41 -14.85 4.80
N PRO A 221 -3.99 -16.05 4.68
CA PRO A 221 -3.22 -17.29 4.80
C PRO A 221 -2.32 -17.57 3.60
N THR A 222 -2.69 -17.12 2.39
CA THR A 222 -1.89 -17.38 1.17
C THR A 222 -1.16 -16.14 0.65
N LEU A 223 -0.04 -16.37 -0.05
CA LEU A 223 0.70 -15.30 -0.75
C LEU A 223 -0.19 -14.57 -1.78
N ARG A 224 -1.05 -15.31 -2.49
CA ARG A 224 -2.00 -14.72 -3.45
C ARG A 224 -2.98 -13.77 -2.77
N GLU A 225 -3.58 -14.16 -1.64
CA GLU A 225 -4.52 -13.29 -0.91
C GLU A 225 -3.84 -12.03 -0.37
N ARG A 226 -2.58 -12.13 0.08
CA ARG A 226 -1.77 -10.96 0.45
C ARG A 226 -1.55 -10.04 -0.74
N GLY A 227 -1.17 -10.60 -1.90
CA GLY A 227 -1.06 -9.88 -3.16
C GLY A 227 -2.37 -9.17 -3.54
N LEU A 228 -3.50 -9.89 -3.52
CA LEU A 228 -4.83 -9.36 -3.80
C LEU A 228 -5.23 -8.24 -2.82
N SER A 229 -4.88 -8.36 -1.53
CA SER A 229 -5.18 -7.30 -0.57
C SER A 229 -4.45 -6.00 -0.85
N LEU A 230 -3.23 -6.08 -1.37
CA LEU A 230 -2.45 -4.90 -1.69
C LEU A 230 -2.91 -4.32 -3.05
N PHE A 231 -3.18 -5.22 -4.00
CA PHE A 231 -3.65 -4.89 -5.34
C PHE A 231 -5.01 -4.20 -5.33
N LEU A 232 -5.99 -4.79 -4.64
CA LEU A 232 -7.36 -4.28 -4.56
C LEU A 232 -7.54 -3.21 -3.49
N GLY A 233 -6.51 -2.93 -2.68
CA GLY A 233 -6.42 -1.73 -1.84
C GLY A 233 -6.26 -0.43 -2.65
N GLN A 234 -6.08 -0.54 -3.98
CA GLN A 234 -6.06 0.56 -4.95
C GLN A 234 -4.98 1.61 -4.68
N SER A 235 -3.95 1.28 -3.90
CA SER A 235 -2.82 2.18 -3.63
C SER A 235 -1.65 1.79 -4.50
N LEU A 236 -1.33 2.65 -5.49
CA LEU A 236 -0.25 2.37 -6.43
C LEU A 236 1.08 2.19 -5.70
N SER A 237 1.24 2.85 -4.55
CA SER A 237 2.40 2.70 -3.67
C SER A 237 2.60 1.29 -3.10
N TYR A 238 1.57 0.44 -3.04
CA TYR A 238 1.72 -0.98 -2.69
C TYR A 238 1.95 -1.90 -3.89
N ALA A 239 1.83 -1.39 -5.12
CA ALA A 239 1.95 -2.21 -6.33
C ALA A 239 3.25 -3.04 -6.36
N PRO A 240 4.43 -2.55 -5.96
CA PRO A 240 5.64 -3.38 -5.90
C PRO A 240 5.57 -4.54 -4.89
N ALA A 241 4.94 -4.32 -3.72
CA ALA A 241 4.75 -5.38 -2.73
C ALA A 241 3.72 -6.42 -3.22
N ALA A 242 2.61 -5.97 -3.81
CA ALA A 242 1.61 -6.85 -4.43
C ALA A 242 2.21 -7.68 -5.57
N TYR A 243 3.00 -7.05 -6.44
CA TYR A 243 3.73 -7.69 -7.53
C TYR A 243 4.66 -8.80 -7.03
N SER A 244 5.39 -8.53 -5.95
CA SER A 244 6.29 -9.51 -5.32
C SER A 244 5.53 -10.74 -4.83
N TYR A 245 4.35 -10.56 -4.23
CA TYR A 245 3.47 -11.64 -3.80
C TYR A 245 2.89 -12.44 -4.97
N PHE A 246 2.47 -11.78 -6.05
CA PHE A 246 1.97 -12.49 -7.23
C PHE A 246 3.06 -13.29 -7.94
N LEU A 247 4.27 -12.74 -8.08
CA LEU A 247 5.40 -13.51 -8.57
C LEU A 247 5.69 -14.73 -7.69
N ALA A 248 5.77 -14.55 -6.37
CA ALA A 248 6.06 -15.63 -5.43
C ALA A 248 4.96 -16.70 -5.36
N SER A 249 3.71 -16.34 -5.66
CA SER A 249 2.57 -17.27 -5.72
C SER A 249 2.37 -17.91 -7.10
N GLY A 250 3.15 -17.53 -8.11
CA GLY A 250 3.01 -18.04 -9.48
C GLY A 250 1.85 -17.41 -10.28
N ASP A 251 1.28 -16.31 -9.80
CA ASP A 251 0.18 -15.59 -10.46
C ASP A 251 0.71 -14.65 -11.55
N VAL A 252 1.20 -15.24 -12.63
CA VAL A 252 1.96 -14.53 -13.69
C VAL A 252 1.13 -13.43 -14.35
N GLN A 253 -0.16 -13.67 -14.60
CA GLN A 253 -1.02 -12.70 -15.28
C GLN A 253 -1.23 -11.44 -14.44
N LEU A 254 -1.55 -11.57 -13.15
CA LEU A 254 -1.70 -10.41 -12.26
C LEU A 254 -0.36 -9.72 -12.01
N ALA A 255 0.73 -10.48 -11.91
CA ALA A 255 2.07 -9.91 -11.81
C ALA A 255 2.42 -9.05 -13.03
N GLN A 256 2.14 -9.52 -14.25
CA GLN A 256 2.38 -8.77 -15.49
C GLN A 256 1.54 -7.48 -15.57
N THR A 257 0.27 -7.54 -15.14
CA THR A 257 -0.59 -6.34 -15.06
C THR A 257 0.02 -5.29 -14.15
N LEU A 258 0.44 -5.69 -12.94
CA LEU A 258 1.09 -4.78 -11.99
C LEU A 258 2.43 -4.26 -12.50
N GLU A 259 3.25 -5.12 -13.11
CA GLU A 259 4.53 -4.71 -13.66
C GLU A 259 4.36 -3.60 -14.69
N ARG A 260 3.40 -3.73 -15.61
CA ARG A 260 3.08 -2.69 -16.59
C ARG A 260 2.66 -1.38 -15.90
N GLN A 261 1.76 -1.45 -14.91
CA GLN A 261 1.30 -0.27 -14.18
C GLN A 261 2.41 0.43 -13.39
N ILE A 262 3.29 -0.35 -12.74
CA ILE A 262 4.46 0.19 -12.02
C ILE A 262 5.39 0.87 -13.03
N ARG A 263 5.69 0.25 -14.16
CA ARG A 263 6.55 0.83 -15.20
C ARG A 263 5.96 2.13 -15.76
N GLU A 264 4.65 2.21 -15.97
CA GLU A 264 3.97 3.43 -16.42
C GLU A 264 3.99 4.56 -15.38
N SER A 265 3.90 4.22 -14.09
CA SER A 265 3.62 5.22 -13.04
C SER A 265 4.81 5.55 -12.14
N PHE A 266 5.78 4.64 -11.99
CA PHE A 266 7.04 4.84 -11.25
C PHE A 266 8.15 5.30 -12.21
N ALA A 267 7.79 6.13 -13.18
CA ALA A 267 8.71 6.77 -14.10
C ALA A 267 9.01 8.19 -13.63
N GLY A 268 10.29 8.50 -13.52
CA GLY A 268 10.79 9.82 -13.16
C GLY A 268 10.59 10.76 -14.33
N THR A 269 10.17 11.99 -14.04
CA THR A 269 10.43 13.10 -14.93
C THR A 269 11.94 13.22 -15.02
N ALA A 270 12.54 12.78 -16.13
CA ALA A 270 13.96 12.99 -16.37
C ALA A 270 14.30 14.45 -16.05
N ARG A 271 15.16 14.66 -15.05
CA ARG A 271 15.82 15.92 -14.76
C ARG A 271 17.30 15.72 -15.00
#